data_AF-A0A925RCW7-F1
#
_entry.id   AF-A0A925RCW7-F1
#
_cell.length_a   1.000
_cell.length_b   1.000
_cell.length_c   1.000
_cell.angle_alpha   90.00
_cell.angle_beta   90.00
_cell.angle_gamma   90.00
#
_symmetry.space_group_name_H-M   'P 1'
#
loop_
_entity.id
_entity.type
_entity.pdbx_description
1 polymer ?
#
loop_
_entity_poly.entity_id
_entity_poly.type
_entity_poly.pdbx_seq_one_letter_code
_entity_poly.pdbx_strand_id
1 'polypeptide(L)'
;MYFRFNSACHLILLALISCSTAVAGEGESKPALRTVRMIYLVSSDREENADYTAALEHAIRDLQKWYGGQLQGPTFRLSDPVVEVVKSNRTADWFYGNPNGSDKDNWGFNNTLDEAKDLVGARHNDPDFIWILYSDGPGNKGRGGSGVACLPEDDLLGLVGKHPADKDKSRWIAGLGHELGHAFGLPHPTDTEKYTDAIMWLGIYGKYPDRTYLTDADKKILRRSPFFYRENDEPVFKLGKVVASYEYTGGAFEQHAGNDPIDWTESKTDSDERHSFEETRRDKEFIYLNDSSRGYSLRLPIAGGNSSLSADGEKTWQTLYQVELKKE
;
A
#
# COMPACT_ATOMS: atom_id res chain seq x y z
N MET A 1 60.34 11.08 64.65
CA MET A 1 61.75 10.88 64.23
C MET A 1 61.71 10.60 62.72
N TYR A 2 62.52 11.33 61.92
CA TYR A 2 62.56 11.47 60.44
C TYR A 2 61.41 12.33 59.80
N PHE A 3 61.63 13.61 59.40
CA PHE A 3 62.23 14.19 58.16
C PHE A 3 61.34 13.97 56.90
N ARG A 4 61.01 14.88 55.94
CA ARG A 4 61.43 16.21 55.39
C ARG A 4 60.25 16.79 54.56
N PHE A 5 59.94 18.09 54.58
CA PHE A 5 60.35 19.20 53.66
C PHE A 5 59.79 19.21 52.20
N ASN A 6 59.00 20.26 51.93
CA ASN A 6 58.92 21.15 50.74
C ASN A 6 58.22 20.79 49.41
N SER A 7 57.42 21.79 49.01
CA SER A 7 57.37 22.49 47.71
C SER A 7 56.14 22.32 46.82
N ALA A 8 55.63 23.50 46.46
CA ALA A 8 54.45 23.80 45.66
C ALA A 8 54.63 23.49 44.16
N CYS A 9 53.50 23.36 43.46
CA CYS A 9 53.40 23.77 42.06
C CYS A 9 51.95 24.11 41.72
N HIS A 10 51.69 25.39 41.42
CA HIS A 10 50.51 25.87 40.71
C HIS A 10 50.66 25.54 39.23
N LEU A 11 49.63 24.96 38.60
CA LEU A 11 49.43 25.07 37.16
C LEU A 11 47.97 25.41 36.88
N ILE A 12 47.76 26.60 36.33
CA ILE A 12 46.51 27.11 35.78
C ILE A 12 46.37 26.54 34.36
N LEU A 13 45.29 25.80 34.09
CA LEU A 13 44.98 25.30 32.74
C LEU A 13 43.97 26.26 32.08
N LEU A 14 44.41 26.98 31.04
CA LEU A 14 43.56 27.72 30.11
C LEU A 14 42.89 26.73 29.14
N ALA A 15 41.56 26.66 29.14
CA ALA A 15 40.79 25.93 28.13
C ALA A 15 40.46 26.89 26.97
N LEU A 16 40.98 26.59 25.78
CA LEU A 16 40.61 27.23 24.52
C LEU A 16 39.27 26.65 24.04
N ILE A 17 38.25 27.50 23.94
CA ILE A 17 36.96 27.19 23.33
C ILE A 17 37.10 27.45 21.82
N SER A 18 37.22 26.39 21.02
CA SER A 18 37.03 26.46 19.57
C SER A 18 35.54 26.33 19.27
N CYS A 19 34.94 27.45 18.86
CA CYS A 19 33.58 27.52 18.35
C CYS A 19 33.58 27.10 16.87
N SER A 20 33.33 25.82 16.60
CA SER A 20 33.11 25.34 15.23
C SER A 20 31.65 25.58 14.85
N THR A 21 31.40 26.60 14.03
CA THR A 21 30.12 26.81 13.36
C THR A 21 29.94 25.72 12.30
N ALA A 22 29.12 24.71 12.60
CA ALA A 22 28.67 23.75 11.59
C ALA A 22 27.68 24.45 10.65
N VAL A 23 28.09 24.62 9.39
CA VAL A 23 27.19 24.94 8.30
C VAL A 23 26.31 23.71 8.08
N ALA A 24 25.03 23.81 8.46
CA ALA A 24 24.03 22.82 8.10
C ALA A 24 23.81 22.90 6.59
N GLY A 25 24.37 21.93 5.85
CA GLY A 25 23.90 21.65 4.51
C GLY A 25 22.50 21.08 4.63
N GLU A 26 21.51 21.77 4.04
CA GLU A 26 20.20 21.20 3.73
C GLU A 26 20.41 20.06 2.72
N GLY A 27 20.71 18.87 3.23
CA GLY A 27 20.52 17.65 2.47
C GLY A 27 19.03 17.41 2.42
N GLU A 28 18.41 17.56 1.24
CA GLU A 28 17.10 16.99 0.96
C GLU A 28 17.14 15.51 1.39
N SER A 29 16.47 15.19 2.50
CA SER A 29 16.35 13.81 2.94
C SER A 29 15.63 13.04 1.83
N LYS A 30 16.27 11.99 1.27
CA LYS A 30 15.60 11.08 0.33
C LYS A 30 14.27 10.66 0.98
N PRO A 31 13.12 10.82 0.31
CA PRO A 31 11.84 10.44 0.88
C PRO A 31 11.89 8.97 1.30
N ALA A 32 11.34 8.68 2.49
CA ALA A 32 11.30 7.33 3.03
C ALA A 32 10.66 6.37 2.02
N LEU A 33 11.17 5.14 1.95
CA LEU A 33 10.59 4.12 1.08
C LEU A 33 9.19 3.77 1.60
N ARG A 34 8.24 3.72 0.67
CA ARG A 34 6.91 3.19 0.92
C ARG A 34 6.99 1.68 0.94
N THR A 35 6.32 1.04 1.90
CA THR A 35 6.49 -0.38 2.15
C THR A 35 5.16 -1.11 2.21
N VAL A 36 5.22 -2.42 1.99
CA VAL A 36 4.18 -3.35 2.38
C VAL A 36 4.42 -3.68 3.86
N ARG A 37 3.40 -3.49 4.68
CA ARG A 37 3.41 -3.72 6.12
C ARG A 37 2.45 -4.86 6.44
N MET A 38 3.00 -5.97 6.94
CA MET A 38 2.24 -7.20 7.22
C MET A 38 2.05 -7.37 8.71
N ILE A 39 0.79 -7.44 9.13
CA ILE A 39 0.36 -7.56 10.52
C ILE A 39 -0.28 -8.92 10.73
N TYR A 40 0.14 -9.62 11.78
CA TYR A 40 -0.55 -10.79 12.31
C TYR A 40 -1.26 -10.41 13.61
N LEU A 41 -2.59 -10.27 13.56
CA LEU A 41 -3.45 -10.05 14.71
C LEU A 41 -3.68 -11.40 15.44
N VAL A 42 -3.08 -11.52 16.61
CA VAL A 42 -3.31 -12.65 17.53
C VAL A 42 -4.51 -12.31 18.40
N SER A 43 -5.56 -13.11 18.34
CA SER A 43 -6.77 -12.86 19.15
C SER A 43 -6.48 -12.83 20.66
N SER A 44 -7.26 -12.05 21.40
CA SER A 44 -7.12 -11.86 22.85
C SER A 44 -7.14 -13.18 23.63
N ASP A 45 -7.89 -14.18 23.15
CA ASP A 45 -8.09 -15.51 23.73
C ASP A 45 -7.14 -16.59 23.17
N ARG A 46 -6.15 -16.20 22.36
CA ARG A 46 -5.17 -17.12 21.76
C ARG A 46 -3.73 -16.66 22.02
N GLU A 47 -2.79 -17.58 21.98
CA GLU A 47 -1.36 -17.23 21.98
C GLU A 47 -0.83 -17.15 20.55
N GLU A 48 0.27 -16.41 20.35
CA GLU A 48 0.93 -16.38 19.06
C GLU A 48 1.30 -17.81 18.63
N ASN A 49 0.98 -18.14 17.39
CA ASN A 49 1.48 -19.33 16.75
C ASN A 49 2.70 -18.97 15.88
N ALA A 50 3.89 -19.29 16.36
CA ALA A 50 5.15 -19.00 15.67
C ALA A 50 5.26 -19.67 14.27
N ASP A 51 4.56 -20.80 14.04
CA ASP A 51 4.51 -21.41 12.70
C ASP A 51 3.81 -20.48 11.70
N TYR A 52 2.76 -19.76 12.14
CA TYR A 52 2.06 -18.79 11.30
C TYR A 52 2.95 -17.59 11.01
N THR A 53 3.60 -17.01 12.02
CA THR A 53 4.53 -15.88 11.84
C THR A 53 5.63 -16.21 10.82
N ALA A 54 6.26 -17.38 10.95
CA ALA A 54 7.29 -17.82 10.02
C ALA A 54 6.74 -18.09 8.60
N ALA A 55 5.54 -18.66 8.49
CA ALA A 55 4.92 -18.96 7.19
C ALA A 55 4.48 -17.68 6.46
N LEU A 56 4.01 -16.67 7.19
CA LEU A 56 3.68 -15.34 6.66
C LEU A 56 4.92 -14.64 6.08
N GLU A 57 6.02 -14.61 6.84
CA GLU A 57 7.28 -14.04 6.38
C GLU A 57 7.78 -14.75 5.11
N HIS A 58 7.72 -16.08 5.10
CA HIS A 58 8.10 -16.87 3.93
C HIS A 58 7.23 -16.53 2.71
N ALA A 59 5.91 -16.52 2.88
CA ALA A 59 4.96 -16.27 1.80
C ALA A 59 5.16 -14.90 1.15
N ILE A 60 5.32 -13.85 1.95
CA ILE A 60 5.46 -12.51 1.38
C ILE A 60 6.83 -12.28 0.72
N ARG A 61 7.90 -12.90 1.22
CA ARG A 61 9.21 -12.87 0.55
C ARG A 61 9.20 -13.65 -0.76
N ASP A 62 8.51 -14.79 -0.80
CA ASP A 62 8.31 -15.57 -2.03
C ASP A 62 7.55 -14.75 -3.07
N LEU A 63 6.46 -14.10 -2.67
CA LEU A 63 5.71 -13.18 -3.55
C LEU A 63 6.54 -11.97 -3.98
N GLN A 64 7.31 -11.36 -3.09
CA GLN A 64 8.20 -10.24 -3.46
C GLN A 64 9.16 -10.64 -4.58
N LYS A 65 9.73 -11.85 -4.49
CA LYS A 65 10.57 -12.42 -5.54
C LYS A 65 9.77 -12.72 -6.81
N TRP A 66 8.58 -13.30 -6.68
CA TRP A 66 7.73 -13.65 -7.83
C TRP A 66 7.27 -12.40 -8.60
N TYR A 67 6.76 -11.37 -7.92
CA TYR A 67 6.40 -10.08 -8.53
C TYR A 67 7.61 -9.44 -9.23
N GLY A 68 8.79 -9.48 -8.59
CA GLY A 68 10.05 -9.05 -9.19
C GLY A 68 10.39 -9.79 -10.48
N GLY A 69 10.22 -11.12 -10.49
CA GLY A 69 10.39 -11.95 -11.67
C GLY A 69 9.42 -11.60 -12.80
N GLN A 70 8.13 -11.45 -12.48
CA GLN A 70 7.08 -11.08 -13.45
C GLN A 70 7.30 -9.70 -14.08
N LEU A 71 7.93 -8.78 -13.35
CA LEU A 71 8.25 -7.42 -13.81
C LEU A 71 9.67 -7.28 -14.40
N GLN A 72 10.47 -8.35 -14.38
CA GLN A 72 11.87 -8.40 -14.83
C GLN A 72 12.79 -7.44 -14.04
N GLY A 73 12.66 -7.46 -12.71
CA GLY A 73 13.54 -6.75 -11.79
C GLY A 73 12.77 -6.00 -10.69
N PRO A 74 11.94 -5.00 -11.02
CA PRO A 74 11.31 -4.18 -10.00
C PRO A 74 10.30 -4.92 -9.12
N THR A 75 10.29 -4.61 -7.83
CA THR A 75 9.35 -5.20 -6.86
C THR A 75 9.08 -4.25 -5.70
N PHE A 76 8.12 -4.59 -4.85
CA PHE A 76 7.79 -3.82 -3.66
C PHE A 76 8.82 -3.99 -2.53
N ARG A 77 8.75 -3.15 -1.50
CA ARG A 77 9.58 -3.26 -0.29
C ARG A 77 8.77 -3.71 0.90
N LEU A 78 9.41 -4.44 1.80
CA LEU A 78 8.81 -4.90 3.04
C LEU A 78 9.27 -3.99 4.18
N SER A 79 8.40 -3.82 5.16
CA SER A 79 8.77 -3.20 6.44
C SER A 79 9.75 -4.09 7.21
N ASP A 80 10.40 -3.53 8.23
CA ASP A 80 11.21 -4.25 9.20
C ASP A 80 10.63 -4.01 10.61
N PRO A 81 10.18 -5.05 11.33
CA PRO A 81 10.18 -6.46 10.94
C PRO A 81 9.24 -6.76 9.75
N VAL A 82 9.47 -7.88 9.06
CA VAL A 82 8.62 -8.28 7.92
C VAL A 82 7.20 -8.63 8.34
N VAL A 83 7.05 -9.29 9.50
CA VAL A 83 5.75 -9.57 10.12
C VAL A 83 5.73 -8.93 11.50
N GLU A 84 4.76 -8.06 11.72
CA GLU A 84 4.47 -7.48 13.03
C GLU A 84 3.36 -8.28 13.70
N VAL A 85 3.70 -8.94 14.80
CA VAL A 85 2.71 -9.67 15.61
C VAL A 85 2.10 -8.71 16.61
N VAL A 86 0.79 -8.55 16.54
CA VAL A 86 0.04 -7.60 17.36
C VAL A 86 -1.08 -8.33 18.09
N LYS A 87 -1.16 -8.16 19.40
CA LYS A 87 -2.24 -8.73 20.22
C LYS A 87 -3.51 -7.91 20.02
N SER A 88 -4.56 -8.56 19.53
CA SER A 88 -5.90 -7.99 19.36
C SER A 88 -6.64 -7.88 20.70
N ASN A 89 -7.52 -6.88 20.82
CA ASN A 89 -8.46 -6.75 21.94
C ASN A 89 -9.71 -7.62 21.78
N ARG A 90 -9.82 -8.35 20.67
CA ARG A 90 -11.00 -9.14 20.27
C ARG A 90 -10.71 -10.62 20.37
N THR A 91 -11.72 -11.42 20.67
CA THR A 91 -11.59 -12.89 20.61
C THR A 91 -11.64 -13.35 19.16
N ALA A 92 -11.13 -14.55 18.87
CA ALA A 92 -11.09 -15.07 17.51
C ALA A 92 -12.45 -15.11 16.82
N ASP A 93 -13.48 -15.55 17.54
CA ASP A 93 -14.86 -15.62 17.02
C ASP A 93 -15.44 -14.25 16.69
N TRP A 94 -14.92 -13.16 17.26
CA TRP A 94 -15.45 -11.82 17.03
C TRP A 94 -15.26 -11.38 15.57
N PHE A 95 -14.11 -11.66 14.95
CA PHE A 95 -13.78 -11.17 13.60
C PHE A 95 -14.83 -11.55 12.56
N TYR A 96 -15.36 -12.79 12.61
CA TYR A 96 -16.35 -13.28 11.66
C TYR A 96 -17.76 -13.43 12.26
N GLY A 97 -17.90 -13.27 13.58
CA GLY A 97 -19.17 -13.35 14.31
C GLY A 97 -19.83 -12.00 14.59
N ASN A 98 -19.07 -10.90 14.58
CA ASN A 98 -19.58 -9.56 14.88
C ASN A 98 -20.14 -8.86 13.64
N PRO A 99 -21.42 -8.42 13.64
CA PRO A 99 -21.97 -7.66 12.52
C PRO A 99 -21.24 -6.33 12.29
N ASN A 100 -20.76 -6.11 11.06
CA ASN A 100 -20.10 -4.87 10.67
C ASN A 100 -20.40 -4.54 9.20
N GLY A 101 -21.48 -3.79 8.97
CA GLY A 101 -22.05 -3.53 7.65
C GLY A 101 -23.20 -4.48 7.28
N SER A 102 -23.85 -4.20 6.14
CA SER A 102 -25.07 -4.90 5.71
C SER A 102 -24.81 -6.27 5.07
N ASP A 103 -23.63 -6.50 4.52
CA ASP A 103 -23.24 -7.77 3.90
C ASP A 103 -22.38 -8.60 4.87
N LYS A 104 -22.92 -9.75 5.29
CA LYS A 104 -22.25 -10.67 6.20
C LYS A 104 -20.93 -11.18 5.64
N ASP A 105 -20.80 -11.30 4.32
CA ASP A 105 -19.57 -11.75 3.68
C ASP A 105 -18.42 -10.72 3.78
N ASN A 106 -18.70 -9.51 4.27
CA ASN A 106 -17.71 -8.46 4.48
C ASN A 106 -17.36 -8.25 5.95
N TRP A 107 -18.06 -8.91 6.89
CA TRP A 107 -17.82 -8.70 8.33
C TRP A 107 -16.37 -8.99 8.73
N GLY A 108 -15.80 -10.11 8.29
CA GLY A 108 -14.40 -10.46 8.55
C GLY A 108 -13.42 -9.37 8.11
N PHE A 109 -13.56 -8.91 6.87
CA PHE A 109 -12.73 -7.83 6.33
C PHE A 109 -12.89 -6.53 7.14
N ASN A 110 -14.13 -6.08 7.35
CA ASN A 110 -14.43 -4.82 8.05
C ASN A 110 -13.93 -4.85 9.50
N ASN A 111 -14.20 -5.94 10.23
CA ASN A 111 -13.76 -6.12 11.61
C ASN A 111 -12.24 -6.19 11.74
N THR A 112 -11.55 -6.91 10.84
CA THR A 112 -10.09 -7.00 10.83
C THR A 112 -9.44 -5.64 10.56
N LEU A 113 -9.97 -4.88 9.59
CA LEU A 113 -9.47 -3.55 9.30
C LEU A 113 -9.76 -2.56 10.44
N ASP A 114 -10.95 -2.57 11.02
CA ASP A 114 -11.29 -1.68 12.14
C ASP A 114 -10.40 -1.93 13.37
N GLU A 115 -10.16 -3.20 13.73
CA GLU A 115 -9.26 -3.53 14.83
C GLU A 115 -7.80 -3.13 14.52
N ALA A 116 -7.32 -3.37 13.29
CA ALA A 116 -5.97 -2.95 12.88
C ALA A 116 -5.83 -1.42 12.83
N LYS A 117 -6.89 -0.69 12.46
CA LYS A 117 -6.92 0.77 12.49
C LYS A 117 -6.70 1.27 13.92
N ASP A 118 -7.42 0.71 14.88
CA ASP A 118 -7.32 1.12 16.28
C ASP A 118 -5.96 0.78 16.90
N LEU A 119 -5.35 -0.36 16.51
CA LEU A 119 -4.10 -0.83 17.09
C LEU A 119 -2.84 -0.25 16.44
N VAL A 120 -2.83 -0.12 15.11
CA VAL A 120 -1.61 0.23 14.34
C VAL A 120 -1.83 1.33 13.30
N GLY A 121 -3.02 1.92 13.24
CA GLY A 121 -3.33 3.02 12.32
C GLY A 121 -3.56 2.58 10.87
N ALA A 122 -3.83 1.28 10.65
CA ALA A 122 -4.13 0.76 9.32
C ALA A 122 -5.33 1.48 8.70
N ARG A 123 -5.21 1.87 7.43
CA ARG A 123 -6.27 2.58 6.71
C ARG A 123 -6.16 2.35 5.21
N HIS A 124 -7.28 2.51 4.54
CA HIS A 124 -7.32 2.59 3.10
C HIS A 124 -6.50 3.77 2.59
N ASN A 125 -5.90 3.59 1.41
CA ASN A 125 -5.15 4.63 0.69
C ASN A 125 -4.07 5.30 1.56
N ASP A 126 -3.45 4.53 2.46
CA ASP A 126 -2.31 5.03 3.23
C ASP A 126 -1.18 5.43 2.26
N PRO A 127 -0.65 6.67 2.35
CA PRO A 127 0.36 7.15 1.40
C PRO A 127 1.70 6.41 1.54
N ASP A 128 1.96 5.82 2.71
CA ASP A 128 3.25 5.24 3.06
C ASP A 128 3.21 3.71 3.06
N PHE A 129 2.03 3.11 3.26
CA PHE A 129 1.87 1.67 3.46
C PHE A 129 0.82 1.02 2.55
N ILE A 130 1.17 -0.18 2.07
CA ILE A 130 0.18 -1.19 1.71
C ILE A 130 0.05 -2.15 2.88
N TRP A 131 -1.17 -2.33 3.37
CA TRP A 131 -1.45 -3.12 4.56
C TRP A 131 -1.85 -4.55 4.18
N ILE A 132 -1.19 -5.53 4.79
CA ILE A 132 -1.65 -6.92 4.79
C ILE A 132 -1.98 -7.29 6.23
N LEU A 133 -3.22 -7.69 6.48
CA LEU A 133 -3.75 -7.91 7.81
C LEU A 133 -4.26 -9.35 7.92
N TYR A 134 -3.60 -10.16 8.73
CA TYR A 134 -4.08 -11.49 9.06
C TYR A 134 -4.76 -11.48 10.43
N SER A 135 -5.94 -12.07 10.53
CA SER A 135 -6.58 -12.39 11.81
C SER A 135 -6.67 -13.90 11.98
N ASP A 136 -6.38 -14.43 13.16
CA ASP A 136 -6.61 -15.85 13.49
C ASP A 136 -8.06 -16.19 13.85
N GLY A 137 -9.03 -15.36 13.43
CA GLY A 137 -10.46 -15.68 13.54
C GLY A 137 -10.91 -16.72 12.51
N PRO A 138 -11.92 -17.57 12.81
CA PRO A 138 -12.32 -18.73 12.01
C PRO A 138 -13.11 -18.34 10.75
N GLY A 139 -12.47 -17.63 9.83
CA GLY A 139 -13.00 -17.23 8.54
C GLY A 139 -12.35 -17.99 7.38
N ASN A 140 -12.92 -17.82 6.18
CA ASN A 140 -12.46 -18.50 4.97
C ASN A 140 -12.48 -17.62 3.70
N LYS A 141 -12.65 -16.31 3.88
CA LYS A 141 -12.69 -15.32 2.79
C LYS A 141 -11.67 -14.23 3.08
N GLY A 142 -10.59 -14.24 2.31
CA GLY A 142 -9.70 -13.09 2.15
C GLY A 142 -10.29 -12.06 1.18
N ARG A 143 -9.93 -10.79 1.36
CA ARG A 143 -10.33 -9.68 0.47
C ARG A 143 -9.26 -8.59 0.46
N GLY A 144 -9.01 -8.00 -0.70
CA GLY A 144 -8.13 -6.86 -0.87
C GLY A 144 -8.71 -5.74 -1.73
N GLY A 145 -8.14 -4.55 -1.59
CA GLY A 145 -8.52 -3.34 -2.32
C GLY A 145 -8.05 -2.07 -1.61
N SER A 146 -7.88 -1.00 -2.36
CA SER A 146 -7.59 0.35 -1.83
C SER A 146 -6.47 0.37 -0.76
N GLY A 147 -5.34 -0.27 -1.06
CA GLY A 147 -4.17 -0.31 -0.19
C GLY A 147 -4.22 -1.30 0.97
N VAL A 148 -5.25 -2.14 1.07
CA VAL A 148 -5.43 -3.10 2.18
C VAL A 148 -5.75 -4.49 1.64
N ALA A 149 -5.21 -5.54 2.26
CA ALA A 149 -5.65 -6.92 2.14
C ALA A 149 -5.90 -7.51 3.54
N CYS A 150 -7.08 -8.07 3.80
CA CYS A 150 -7.38 -8.79 5.04
C CYS A 150 -7.59 -10.27 4.74
N LEU A 151 -6.94 -11.15 5.51
CA LEU A 151 -6.98 -12.61 5.33
C LEU A 151 -7.28 -13.34 6.65
N PRO A 152 -8.10 -14.42 6.61
CA PRO A 152 -8.52 -15.17 7.81
C PRO A 152 -7.56 -16.27 8.27
N GLU A 153 -7.98 -17.00 9.32
CA GLU A 153 -7.34 -18.21 9.82
C GLU A 153 -7.21 -19.34 8.77
N ASP A 154 -8.16 -19.55 7.86
CA ASP A 154 -8.00 -20.59 6.83
C ASP A 154 -6.76 -20.36 5.96
N ASP A 155 -6.44 -19.10 5.65
CA ASP A 155 -5.21 -18.76 4.96
C ASP A 155 -3.97 -19.06 5.82
N LEU A 156 -4.01 -18.77 7.12
CA LEU A 156 -2.91 -19.13 8.05
C LEU A 156 -2.70 -20.65 8.12
N LEU A 157 -3.78 -21.40 8.28
CA LEU A 157 -3.77 -22.87 8.25
C LEU A 157 -3.22 -23.39 6.94
N GLY A 158 -3.59 -22.75 5.83
CA GLY A 158 -3.14 -23.09 4.50
C GLY A 158 -1.65 -22.90 4.30
N LEU A 159 -1.10 -21.77 4.74
CA LEU A 159 0.33 -21.44 4.67
C LEU A 159 1.21 -22.43 5.46
N VAL A 160 0.69 -22.99 6.55
CA VAL A 160 1.40 -24.05 7.30
C VAL A 160 1.06 -25.47 6.82
N GLY A 161 0.21 -25.63 5.81
CA GLY A 161 -0.18 -26.93 5.25
C GLY A 161 -1.10 -27.75 6.14
N LYS A 162 -1.82 -27.09 7.06
CA LYS A 162 -2.77 -27.69 8.02
C LYS A 162 -4.23 -27.45 7.63
N HIS A 163 -4.52 -26.67 6.59
CA HIS A 163 -5.89 -26.43 6.17
C HIS A 163 -6.61 -27.74 5.76
N PRO A 164 -7.88 -27.94 6.19
CA PRO A 164 -8.54 -29.24 6.11
C PRO A 164 -8.85 -29.70 4.68
N ALA A 165 -9.20 -28.79 3.78
CA ALA A 165 -9.62 -29.12 2.42
C ALA A 165 -8.52 -28.97 1.36
N ASP A 166 -7.48 -28.19 1.64
CA ASP A 166 -6.40 -27.90 0.70
C ASP A 166 -5.10 -27.64 1.46
N LYS A 167 -4.17 -28.58 1.38
CA LYS A 167 -2.89 -28.56 2.09
C LYS A 167 -1.74 -28.02 1.22
N ASP A 168 -2.01 -27.67 -0.03
CA ASP A 168 -0.99 -27.12 -0.91
C ASP A 168 -0.69 -25.67 -0.52
N LYS A 169 0.43 -25.46 0.17
CA LYS A 169 0.90 -24.13 0.59
C LYS A 169 0.99 -23.15 -0.57
N SER A 170 1.29 -23.63 -1.79
CA SER A 170 1.45 -22.79 -2.98
C SER A 170 0.15 -22.07 -3.35
N ARG A 171 -1.01 -22.71 -3.15
CA ARG A 171 -2.31 -22.05 -3.31
C ARG A 171 -2.49 -20.90 -2.32
N TRP A 172 -2.08 -21.08 -1.07
CA TRP A 172 -2.28 -20.05 -0.04
C TRP A 172 -1.32 -18.88 -0.20
N ILE A 173 -0.08 -19.14 -0.63
CA ILE A 173 0.87 -18.11 -1.06
C ILE A 173 0.30 -17.33 -2.26
N ALA A 174 -0.23 -18.03 -3.28
CA ALA A 174 -0.82 -17.38 -4.44
C ALA A 174 -2.10 -16.59 -4.10
N GLY A 175 -2.90 -17.06 -3.13
CA GLY A 175 -4.07 -16.35 -2.61
C GLY A 175 -3.70 -15.03 -1.96
N LEU A 176 -2.66 -15.01 -1.11
CA LEU A 176 -2.08 -13.77 -0.60
C LEU A 176 -1.63 -12.86 -1.76
N GLY A 177 -0.98 -13.42 -2.79
CA GLY A 177 -0.57 -12.66 -3.96
C GLY A 177 -1.75 -12.01 -4.70
N HIS A 178 -2.89 -12.70 -4.82
CA HIS A 178 -4.11 -12.15 -5.42
C HIS A 178 -4.66 -10.96 -4.64
N GLU A 179 -4.84 -11.11 -3.32
CA GLU A 179 -5.38 -10.03 -2.49
C GLU A 179 -4.40 -8.85 -2.37
N LEU A 180 -3.10 -9.12 -2.33
CA LEU A 180 -2.06 -8.09 -2.40
C LEU A 180 -2.10 -7.36 -3.77
N GLY A 181 -2.35 -8.09 -4.86
CA GLY A 181 -2.59 -7.50 -6.17
C GLY A 181 -3.75 -6.50 -6.14
N HIS A 182 -4.88 -6.86 -5.52
CA HIS A 182 -5.99 -5.94 -5.32
C HIS A 182 -5.61 -4.74 -4.45
N ALA A 183 -4.83 -4.94 -3.38
CA ALA A 183 -4.32 -3.85 -2.55
C ALA A 183 -3.44 -2.87 -3.36
N PHE A 184 -2.68 -3.36 -4.33
CA PHE A 184 -1.94 -2.54 -5.30
C PHE A 184 -2.79 -1.92 -6.41
N GLY A 185 -4.11 -2.14 -6.40
CA GLY A 185 -5.04 -1.58 -7.38
C GLY A 185 -5.23 -2.41 -8.65
N LEU A 186 -4.83 -3.68 -8.65
CA LEU A 186 -5.08 -4.58 -9.78
C LEU A 186 -6.54 -5.06 -9.78
N PRO A 187 -7.29 -4.91 -10.88
CA PRO A 187 -8.62 -5.49 -11.01
C PRO A 187 -8.53 -6.98 -11.42
N HIS A 188 -9.65 -7.71 -11.33
CA HIS A 188 -9.79 -8.95 -12.10
C HIS A 188 -9.74 -8.66 -13.61
N PRO A 189 -9.20 -9.59 -14.42
CA PRO A 189 -9.19 -9.41 -15.87
C PRO A 189 -10.62 -9.40 -16.43
N THR A 190 -10.89 -8.52 -17.39
CA THR A 190 -12.18 -8.49 -18.09
C THR A 190 -12.40 -9.69 -19.00
N ASP A 191 -11.34 -10.19 -19.63
CA ASP A 191 -11.32 -11.41 -20.44
C ASP A 191 -10.82 -12.60 -19.61
N THR A 192 -11.74 -13.21 -18.86
CA THR A 192 -11.43 -14.30 -17.92
C THR A 192 -11.06 -15.61 -18.61
N GLU A 193 -11.46 -15.81 -19.87
CA GLU A 193 -11.08 -17.00 -20.64
C GLU A 193 -9.62 -16.91 -21.08
N LYS A 194 -9.24 -15.77 -21.69
CA LYS A 194 -7.86 -15.54 -22.12
C LYS A 194 -6.89 -15.52 -20.94
N TYR A 195 -7.28 -14.88 -19.84
CA TYR A 195 -6.43 -14.69 -18.67
C TYR A 195 -6.76 -15.66 -17.53
N THR A 196 -7.22 -16.88 -17.88
CA THR A 196 -7.64 -17.89 -16.90
C THR A 196 -6.57 -18.14 -15.82
N ASP A 197 -5.31 -18.28 -16.24
CA ASP A 197 -4.18 -18.62 -15.36
C ASP A 197 -3.48 -17.37 -14.76
N ALA A 198 -4.05 -16.17 -14.89
CA ALA A 198 -3.50 -14.97 -14.26
C ALA A 198 -3.66 -15.00 -12.73
N ILE A 199 -2.73 -14.37 -11.99
CA ILE A 199 -2.80 -14.32 -10.52
C ILE A 199 -4.05 -13.59 -10.05
N MET A 200 -4.52 -12.58 -10.78
CA MET A 200 -5.75 -11.84 -10.53
C MET A 200 -7.01 -12.63 -10.95
N TRP A 201 -6.91 -13.95 -11.16
CA TRP A 201 -8.04 -14.83 -11.46
C TRP A 201 -7.78 -16.25 -10.93
N LEU A 202 -7.94 -17.29 -11.76
CA LEU A 202 -7.81 -18.69 -11.34
C LEU A 202 -6.37 -19.21 -11.33
N GLY A 203 -5.38 -18.38 -11.68
CA GLY A 203 -3.96 -18.72 -11.59
C GLY A 203 -3.48 -19.06 -10.17
N ILE A 204 -4.26 -18.76 -9.13
CA ILE A 204 -3.93 -19.17 -7.76
C ILE A 204 -4.14 -20.68 -7.52
N TYR A 205 -4.91 -21.37 -8.36
CA TYR A 205 -5.27 -22.78 -8.17
C TYR A 205 -4.35 -23.72 -8.97
N GLY A 206 -3.28 -24.20 -8.34
CA GLY A 206 -2.38 -25.23 -8.90
C GLY A 206 -1.54 -24.78 -10.10
N LYS A 207 -1.45 -23.46 -10.34
CA LYS A 207 -0.58 -22.86 -11.37
C LYS A 207 0.63 -22.16 -10.78
N TYR A 208 0.56 -21.71 -9.53
CA TYR A 208 1.65 -20.98 -8.90
C TYR A 208 2.81 -21.92 -8.54
N PRO A 209 4.07 -21.49 -8.69
CA PRO A 209 4.51 -20.19 -9.23
C PRO A 209 4.66 -20.17 -10.76
N ASP A 210 4.84 -21.33 -11.39
CA ASP A 210 5.45 -21.42 -12.73
C ASP A 210 4.52 -21.12 -13.90
N ARG A 211 3.22 -21.38 -13.73
CA ARG A 211 2.19 -21.15 -14.78
C ARG A 211 1.31 -19.94 -14.47
N THR A 212 1.40 -19.40 -13.27
CA THR A 212 0.72 -18.16 -12.88
C THR A 212 1.50 -16.96 -13.39
N TYR A 213 0.78 -15.92 -13.83
CA TYR A 213 1.42 -14.71 -14.35
C TYR A 213 0.64 -13.44 -14.02
N LEU A 214 1.33 -12.30 -14.12
CA LEU A 214 0.69 -10.98 -14.25
C LEU A 214 0.39 -10.71 -15.73
N THR A 215 -0.81 -10.23 -16.03
CA THR A 215 -1.14 -9.77 -17.39
C THR A 215 -0.34 -8.52 -17.73
N ASP A 216 -0.28 -8.15 -19.01
CA ASP A 216 0.42 -6.91 -19.39
C ASP A 216 -0.28 -5.66 -18.87
N ALA A 217 -1.60 -5.71 -18.67
CA ALA A 217 -2.35 -4.65 -18.01
C ALA A 217 -1.94 -4.52 -16.53
N ASP A 218 -1.82 -5.64 -15.82
CA ASP A 218 -1.38 -5.63 -14.41
C ASP A 218 0.03 -5.04 -14.29
N LYS A 219 0.96 -5.48 -15.15
CA LYS A 219 2.34 -4.98 -15.16
C LYS A 219 2.40 -3.47 -15.42
N LYS A 220 1.49 -2.93 -16.25
CA LYS A 220 1.40 -1.48 -16.50
C LYS A 220 1.03 -0.72 -15.22
N ILE A 221 0.03 -1.21 -14.48
CA ILE A 221 -0.39 -0.61 -13.20
C ILE A 221 0.74 -0.68 -12.17
N LEU A 222 1.35 -1.86 -11.97
CA LEU A 222 2.41 -2.02 -10.96
C LEU A 222 3.66 -1.18 -11.25
N ARG A 223 4.06 -1.04 -12.52
CA ARG A 223 5.21 -0.19 -12.88
C ARG A 223 4.96 1.28 -12.59
N ARG A 224 3.70 1.70 -12.43
CA ARG A 224 3.29 3.05 -12.06
C ARG A 224 3.03 3.20 -10.56
N SER A 225 2.96 2.09 -9.83
CA SER A 225 2.75 2.11 -8.39
C SER A 225 3.94 2.78 -7.67
N PRO A 226 3.68 3.70 -6.73
CA PRO A 226 4.73 4.33 -5.94
C PRO A 226 5.37 3.37 -4.93
N PHE A 227 4.83 2.15 -4.78
CA PHE A 227 5.34 1.11 -3.91
C PHE A 227 6.34 0.17 -4.61
N PHE A 228 6.57 0.32 -5.92
CA PHE A 228 7.50 -0.52 -6.67
C PHE A 228 8.82 0.20 -6.94
N TYR A 229 9.91 -0.50 -6.65
CA TYR A 229 11.26 0.03 -6.71
C TYR A 229 12.18 -0.91 -7.49
N ARG A 230 13.15 -0.31 -8.19
CA ARG A 230 14.32 -1.00 -8.75
C ARG A 230 15.23 -1.48 -7.61
N GLU A 231 16.20 -2.36 -7.91
CA GLU A 231 17.11 -2.93 -6.90
C GLU A 231 17.88 -1.87 -6.08
N ASN A 232 18.19 -0.73 -6.68
CA ASN A 232 18.87 0.41 -6.05
C ASN A 232 17.94 1.35 -5.23
N ASP A 233 16.73 0.89 -4.90
CA ASP A 233 15.70 1.65 -4.18
C ASP A 233 15.30 2.97 -4.87
N GLU A 234 15.45 3.03 -6.19
CA GLU A 234 14.80 4.07 -6.99
C GLU A 234 13.37 3.63 -7.32
N PRO A 235 12.37 4.52 -7.16
CA PRO A 235 11.01 4.21 -7.57
C PRO A 235 10.97 3.95 -9.08
N VAL A 236 10.18 2.96 -9.49
CA VAL A 236 10.03 2.62 -10.92
C VAL A 236 9.43 3.79 -11.69
N PHE A 237 8.38 4.38 -11.11
CA PHE A 237 7.70 5.54 -11.62
C PHE A 237 8.06 6.77 -10.79
N LYS A 238 8.44 7.85 -11.49
CA LYS A 238 8.68 9.17 -10.91
C LYS A 238 7.66 10.11 -11.55
N LEU A 239 6.77 10.67 -10.73
CA LEU A 239 5.85 11.72 -11.16
C LEU A 239 6.67 12.87 -11.75
N GLY A 240 6.31 13.33 -12.96
CA GLY A 240 6.93 14.51 -13.52
C GLY A 240 6.48 15.78 -12.81
N LYS A 241 7.11 16.90 -13.18
CA LYS A 241 6.76 18.23 -12.68
C LYS A 241 5.30 18.53 -12.96
N VAL A 242 4.62 19.24 -12.06
CA VAL A 242 3.27 19.73 -12.32
C VAL A 242 3.32 20.70 -13.51
N VAL A 243 2.44 20.51 -14.50
CA VAL A 243 2.33 21.32 -15.74
C VAL A 243 0.98 22.00 -15.89
N ALA A 244 -0.02 21.61 -15.09
CA ALA A 244 -1.29 22.31 -14.95
C ALA A 244 -1.86 22.02 -13.57
N SER A 245 -2.61 22.95 -13.00
CA SER A 245 -3.28 22.77 -11.71
C SER A 245 -4.68 23.36 -11.75
N TYR A 246 -5.66 22.57 -11.30
CA TYR A 246 -7.07 22.94 -11.17
C TYR A 246 -7.39 23.01 -9.68
N GLU A 247 -7.40 24.23 -9.14
CA GLU A 247 -7.60 24.49 -7.71
C GLU A 247 -9.09 24.46 -7.36
N TYR A 248 -9.43 23.91 -6.20
CA TYR A 248 -10.77 23.98 -5.61
C TYR A 248 -10.66 24.32 -4.13
N THR A 249 -11.80 24.60 -3.49
CA THR A 249 -11.81 24.87 -2.04
C THR A 249 -11.35 23.63 -1.28
N GLY A 250 -10.14 23.71 -0.71
CA GLY A 250 -9.55 22.63 0.08
C GLY A 250 -8.60 21.71 -0.67
N GLY A 251 -8.22 22.01 -1.93
CA GLY A 251 -7.28 21.16 -2.66
C GLY A 251 -7.03 21.56 -4.12
N ALA A 252 -6.37 20.67 -4.87
CA ALA A 252 -6.13 20.84 -6.29
C ALA A 252 -5.99 19.50 -7.02
N PHE A 253 -6.36 19.49 -8.30
CA PHE A 253 -5.95 18.46 -9.25
C PHE A 253 -4.74 18.95 -10.06
N GLU A 254 -3.65 18.21 -9.98
CA GLU A 254 -2.37 18.55 -10.59
C GLU A 254 -2.05 17.60 -11.74
N GLN A 255 -1.88 18.13 -12.95
CA GLN A 255 -1.38 17.38 -14.10
C GLN A 255 0.14 17.29 -14.03
N HIS A 256 0.71 16.10 -14.21
CA HIS A 256 2.15 15.89 -14.19
C HIS A 256 2.72 15.75 -15.61
N ALA A 257 3.91 16.33 -15.82
CA ALA A 257 4.71 16.16 -17.01
C ALA A 257 5.04 14.67 -17.22
N GLY A 258 4.98 14.21 -18.47
CA GLY A 258 5.21 12.82 -18.79
C GLY A 258 4.56 12.47 -20.10
N ASN A 259 4.80 11.26 -20.56
CA ASN A 259 4.16 10.72 -21.76
C ASN A 259 3.34 9.49 -21.37
N ASP A 260 2.13 9.45 -21.94
CA ASP A 260 1.13 8.38 -22.01
C ASP A 260 1.18 7.22 -20.96
N PRO A 261 0.15 7.09 -20.09
CA PRO A 261 -0.93 8.07 -19.88
C PRO A 261 -0.42 9.34 -19.20
N ILE A 262 -1.16 10.44 -19.40
CA ILE A 262 -0.94 11.69 -18.65
C ILE A 262 -1.44 11.48 -17.23
N ASP A 263 -0.58 11.76 -16.25
CA ASP A 263 -0.87 11.55 -14.84
C ASP A 263 -1.46 12.78 -14.16
N TRP A 264 -2.35 12.51 -13.23
CA TRP A 264 -3.00 13.52 -12.40
C TRP A 264 -2.98 13.11 -10.93
N THR A 265 -2.78 14.07 -10.04
CA THR A 265 -2.91 13.87 -8.60
C THR A 265 -3.93 14.85 -8.02
N GLU A 266 -4.87 14.37 -7.22
CA GLU A 266 -5.65 15.20 -6.30
C GLU A 266 -4.90 15.28 -4.97
N SER A 267 -4.72 16.50 -4.47
CA SER A 267 -4.20 16.77 -3.13
C SER A 267 -5.17 17.64 -2.35
N LYS A 268 -5.32 17.35 -1.06
CA LYS A 268 -6.14 18.14 -0.14
C LYS A 268 -5.25 18.98 0.77
N THR A 269 -5.72 20.14 1.19
CA THR A 269 -4.97 21.05 2.07
C THR A 269 -5.10 20.69 3.55
N ASP A 270 -6.12 19.91 3.90
CA ASP A 270 -6.44 19.52 5.28
C ASP A 270 -5.99 18.09 5.62
N SER A 271 -5.43 17.35 4.66
CA SER A 271 -4.89 16.01 4.88
C SER A 271 -3.76 15.68 3.91
N ASP A 272 -2.92 14.73 4.30
CA ASP A 272 -1.89 14.15 3.43
C ASP A 272 -2.47 13.14 2.44
N GLU A 273 -3.80 13.00 2.37
CA GLU A 273 -4.47 12.12 1.42
C GLU A 273 -4.21 12.61 0.00
N ARG A 274 -3.75 11.68 -0.85
CA ARG A 274 -3.58 11.92 -2.28
C ARG A 274 -4.26 10.85 -3.08
N HIS A 275 -4.84 11.27 -4.20
CA HIS A 275 -5.44 10.34 -5.15
C HIS A 275 -4.79 10.49 -6.51
N SER A 276 -4.48 9.36 -7.14
CA SER A 276 -3.89 9.33 -8.48
C SER A 276 -4.95 9.01 -9.52
N PHE A 277 -4.85 9.66 -10.67
CA PHE A 277 -5.70 9.42 -11.81
C PHE A 277 -4.89 9.37 -13.10
N GLU A 278 -5.37 8.61 -14.08
CA GLU A 278 -4.87 8.62 -15.46
C GLU A 278 -5.84 9.39 -16.35
N GLU A 279 -5.34 10.30 -17.19
CA GLU A 279 -6.15 10.92 -18.24
C GLU A 279 -6.50 9.89 -19.31
N THR A 280 -7.78 9.58 -19.46
CA THR A 280 -8.26 8.60 -20.45
C THR A 280 -8.56 9.25 -21.79
N ARG A 281 -9.06 10.49 -21.77
CA ARG A 281 -9.31 11.30 -22.96
C ARG A 281 -9.48 12.77 -22.60
N ARG A 282 -9.45 13.60 -23.63
CA ARG A 282 -9.76 15.04 -23.55
C ARG A 282 -10.59 15.44 -24.76
N ASP A 283 -11.65 16.21 -24.52
CA ASP A 283 -12.42 16.85 -25.58
C ASP A 283 -12.29 18.39 -25.49
N LYS A 284 -13.23 19.14 -26.09
CA LYS A 284 -13.18 20.61 -26.09
C LYS A 284 -13.62 21.23 -24.77
N GLU A 285 -14.35 20.49 -23.96
CA GLU A 285 -14.97 20.98 -22.73
C GLU A 285 -14.32 20.35 -21.50
N PHE A 286 -13.95 19.07 -21.57
CA PHE A 286 -13.53 18.28 -20.41
C PHE A 286 -12.24 17.49 -20.63
N ILE A 287 -11.54 17.31 -19.51
CA ILE A 287 -10.48 16.34 -19.29
C ILE A 287 -11.09 15.19 -18.52
N TYR A 288 -10.93 13.95 -18.98
CA TYR A 288 -11.50 12.76 -18.33
C TYR A 288 -10.38 11.98 -17.67
N LEU A 289 -10.53 11.76 -16.38
CA LEU A 289 -9.59 11.11 -15.50
C LEU A 289 -10.20 9.81 -14.99
N ASN A 290 -9.38 8.78 -14.81
CA ASN A 290 -9.80 7.50 -14.27
C ASN A 290 -8.91 7.09 -13.10
N ASP A 291 -9.55 6.73 -12.00
CA ASP A 291 -8.92 6.03 -10.88
C ASP A 291 -9.40 4.58 -10.91
N SER A 292 -8.59 3.70 -11.49
CA SER A 292 -8.90 2.27 -11.59
C SER A 292 -8.95 1.58 -10.23
N SER A 293 -8.23 2.09 -9.23
CA SER A 293 -8.16 1.48 -7.90
C SER A 293 -9.47 1.63 -7.12
N ARG A 294 -10.20 2.72 -7.39
CA ARG A 294 -11.51 3.00 -6.77
C ARG A 294 -12.69 2.79 -7.72
N GLY A 295 -12.42 2.51 -9.00
CA GLY A 295 -13.45 2.38 -10.03
C GLY A 295 -14.18 3.69 -10.32
N TYR A 296 -13.49 4.82 -10.15
CA TYR A 296 -14.07 6.15 -10.34
C TYR A 296 -13.56 6.80 -11.62
N SER A 297 -14.46 7.52 -12.29
CA SER A 297 -14.11 8.43 -13.38
C SER A 297 -14.43 9.85 -12.95
N LEU A 298 -13.56 10.78 -13.30
CA LEU A 298 -13.70 12.19 -12.98
C LEU A 298 -13.61 12.99 -14.28
N ARG A 299 -14.35 14.10 -14.38
CA ARG A 299 -14.17 15.06 -15.47
C ARG A 299 -13.89 16.45 -14.93
N LEU A 300 -12.85 17.09 -15.46
CA LEU A 300 -12.45 18.46 -15.15
C LEU A 300 -12.80 19.37 -16.33
N PRO A 301 -13.56 20.46 -16.12
CA PRO A 301 -13.83 21.43 -17.18
C PRO A 301 -12.56 22.19 -17.55
N ILE A 302 -12.16 22.18 -18.82
CA ILE A 302 -10.90 22.76 -19.30
C ILE A 302 -10.77 24.23 -18.93
N ALA A 303 -11.86 25.00 -19.01
CA ALA A 303 -11.89 26.42 -18.70
C ALA A 303 -12.11 26.75 -17.20
N GLY A 304 -12.19 25.74 -16.32
CA GLY A 304 -12.71 25.86 -14.96
C GLY A 304 -14.25 25.73 -14.91
N GLY A 305 -14.81 25.62 -13.71
CA GLY A 305 -16.23 25.38 -13.45
C GLY A 305 -16.47 24.13 -12.61
N ASN A 306 -17.63 23.49 -12.75
CA ASN A 306 -17.97 22.32 -11.94
C ASN A 306 -17.31 21.04 -12.49
N SER A 307 -16.43 20.43 -11.70
CA SER A 307 -15.97 19.06 -11.93
C SER A 307 -17.10 18.06 -11.58
N SER A 308 -16.98 16.84 -12.10
CA SER A 308 -17.95 15.78 -11.78
C SER A 308 -17.27 14.43 -11.59
N LEU A 309 -17.85 13.60 -10.72
CA LEU A 309 -17.45 12.22 -10.45
C LEU A 309 -18.50 11.25 -10.98
N SER A 310 -18.05 10.11 -11.45
CA SER A 310 -18.84 8.96 -11.90
C SER A 310 -18.33 7.70 -11.20
N ALA A 311 -19.23 6.87 -10.68
CA ALA A 311 -18.93 5.58 -10.08
C ALA A 311 -19.47 4.38 -10.88
N ASP A 312 -20.02 4.62 -12.08
CA ASP A 312 -20.74 3.60 -12.86
C ASP A 312 -20.25 3.49 -14.31
N GLY A 313 -18.99 3.87 -14.56
CA GLY A 313 -18.38 3.86 -15.88
C GLY A 313 -18.91 4.96 -16.80
N GLU A 314 -19.01 6.17 -16.26
CA GLU A 314 -19.40 7.41 -16.93
C GLU A 314 -20.86 7.49 -17.37
N LYS A 315 -21.74 6.64 -16.81
CA LYS A 315 -23.17 6.65 -17.14
C LYS A 315 -23.91 7.74 -16.39
N THR A 316 -23.53 8.00 -15.14
CA THR A 316 -24.06 9.09 -14.33
C THR A 316 -22.94 9.96 -13.77
N TRP A 317 -23.21 11.27 -13.66
CA TRP A 317 -22.24 12.27 -13.20
C TRP A 317 -22.82 13.08 -12.05
N GLN A 318 -22.11 13.11 -10.94
CA GLN A 318 -22.42 13.93 -9.77
C GLN A 318 -21.44 15.08 -9.69
N THR A 319 -21.92 16.30 -9.41
CA THR A 319 -21.04 17.45 -9.23
C THR A 319 -20.14 17.21 -8.01
N LEU A 320 -18.84 17.45 -8.16
CA LEU A 320 -17.87 17.19 -7.11
C LEU A 320 -17.35 18.51 -6.51
N TYR A 321 -16.58 19.28 -7.28
CA TYR A 321 -16.02 20.56 -6.84
C TYR A 321 -16.21 21.65 -7.88
N GLN A 322 -16.19 22.91 -7.45
CA GLN A 322 -15.96 24.02 -8.36
C GLN A 322 -14.44 24.24 -8.46
N VAL A 323 -13.89 24.09 -9.66
CA VAL A 323 -12.46 24.19 -9.95
C VAL A 323 -12.12 25.43 -10.77
N GLU A 324 -10.94 26.00 -10.53
CA GLU A 324 -10.37 27.08 -11.32
C GLU A 324 -9.00 26.66 -11.87
N LEU A 325 -8.77 26.87 -13.16
CA LEU A 325 -7.45 26.62 -13.75
C LEU A 325 -6.47 27.68 -13.24
N LYS A 326 -5.45 27.24 -12.51
CA LYS A 326 -4.33 28.09 -12.12
C LYS A 326 -3.52 28.42 -13.37
N LYS A 327 -3.53 29.70 -13.75
CA LYS A 327 -2.64 30.21 -14.79
C LYS A 327 -1.29 30.50 -14.14
N GLU A 328 -0.23 29.87 -14.64
CA GLU A 328 1.15 30.25 -14.32
C GLU A 328 1.49 31.65 -14.83
#